data_AF-A0A2J8PXM5-F1
#
_entry.id   AF-A0A2J8PXM5-F1
#
_cell.length_a   1.000
_cell.length_b   1.000
_cell.length_c   1.000
_cell.angle_alpha   90.00
_cell.angle_beta   90.00
_cell.angle_gamma   90.00
#
_symmetry.space_group_name_H-M   'P 1'
#
loop_
_entity.id
_entity.type
_entity.pdbx_description
1 polymer ?
#
loop_
_entity_poly.entity_id
_entity_poly.type
_entity_poly.pdbx_seq_one_letter_code
_entity_poly.pdbx_strand_id
1 'polypeptide(L)'
;MGLLSDPVRRRALARLVLRLNAPLCVLSYVAGIAWFLALVFPPLTQRTYMSENAMGSTMVEEQFAGGDRARAFARDFAAHRKKSGQAVGLLLALAAHFRGQIYWAKDIIFLVTEHDLLGTEAWLEAYHDVNVTGMQSSPLQGRAGAIQAAVALELSSDVVTSLDVAVEGLNGQLPNLDLLNLFQTFCQKGGLLCTLQGKLQPQDWTSLDGPLQGLQTLLLMVLRQASGRPHGSHGLFLRYRVEALTLRGINSFRQYKYDLVAVGKALEGMFRK
;
A
#
# COMPACT_ATOMS: atom_id res chain seq x y z
N MET A 1 27.35 -35.83 21.46
CA MET A 1 28.21 -35.89 20.25
C MET A 1 28.20 -37.26 19.53
N GLY A 2 27.69 -38.36 20.10
CA GLY A 2 27.76 -39.71 19.49
C GLY A 2 26.57 -40.22 18.67
N LEU A 3 25.57 -39.38 18.34
CA LEU A 3 24.37 -39.83 17.62
C LEU A 3 24.54 -39.81 16.09
N LEU A 4 25.53 -39.08 15.57
CA LEU A 4 25.77 -38.86 14.13
C LEU A 4 26.98 -39.65 13.59
N SER A 5 27.78 -40.30 14.46
CA SER A 5 29.00 -41.02 14.09
C SER A 5 28.77 -42.50 13.73
N ASP A 6 27.60 -43.09 14.04
CA ASP A 6 27.33 -44.51 13.79
C ASP A 6 26.69 -44.76 12.40
N PRO A 7 27.38 -45.44 11.46
CA PRO A 7 26.90 -45.64 10.08
C PRO A 7 25.67 -46.56 9.99
N VAL A 8 25.50 -47.48 10.94
CA VAL A 8 24.34 -48.41 11.00
C VAL A 8 23.08 -47.69 11.49
N ARG A 9 23.20 -46.89 12.56
CA ARG A 9 22.10 -46.06 13.08
C ARG A 9 21.67 -45.00 12.08
N ARG A 10 22.62 -44.42 11.32
CA ARG A 10 22.33 -43.46 10.25
C ARG A 10 21.49 -44.07 9.11
N ARG A 11 21.76 -45.32 8.70
CA ARG A 11 20.95 -46.03 7.68
C ARG A 11 19.56 -46.43 8.20
N ALA A 12 19.43 -46.73 9.49
CA ALA A 12 18.12 -47.00 10.11
C ALA A 12 17.28 -45.73 10.20
N LEU A 13 17.87 -44.62 10.67
CA LEU A 13 17.23 -43.30 10.71
C LEU A 13 16.87 -42.80 9.31
N ALA A 14 17.76 -42.94 8.32
CA ALA A 14 17.46 -42.56 6.94
C ALA A 14 16.27 -43.35 6.36
N ARG A 15 16.18 -44.66 6.63
CA ARG A 15 15.03 -45.47 6.21
C ARG A 15 13.74 -45.12 6.95
N LEU A 16 13.84 -44.77 8.24
CA LEU A 16 12.70 -44.30 9.05
C LEU A 16 12.18 -42.95 8.54
N VAL A 17 13.08 -42.00 8.28
CA VAL A 17 12.75 -40.67 7.73
C VAL A 17 12.14 -40.82 6.33
N LEU A 18 12.67 -41.67 5.46
CA LEU A 18 12.09 -41.92 4.14
C LEU A 18 10.69 -42.57 4.22
N ARG A 19 10.45 -43.46 5.18
CA ARG A 19 9.12 -44.05 5.43
C ARG A 19 8.12 -43.03 6.00
N LEU A 20 8.58 -42.16 6.88
CA LEU A 20 7.76 -41.13 7.52
C LEU A 20 7.74 -39.81 6.74
N ASN A 21 8.42 -39.71 5.59
CA ASN A 21 8.52 -38.48 4.83
C ASN A 21 7.14 -37.95 4.43
N ALA A 22 6.31 -38.80 3.82
CA ALA A 22 4.95 -38.42 3.42
C ALA A 22 4.07 -37.95 4.60
N PRO A 23 3.93 -38.70 5.72
CA PRO A 23 3.12 -38.22 6.84
C PRO A 23 3.74 -37.00 7.53
N LEU A 24 5.07 -36.87 7.61
CA LEU A 24 5.73 -35.68 8.16
C LEU A 24 5.48 -34.45 7.30
N CYS A 25 5.58 -34.57 5.96
CA CYS A 25 5.24 -33.49 5.04
C CYS A 25 3.77 -33.06 5.20
N VAL A 26 2.83 -34.00 5.23
CA VAL A 26 1.40 -33.69 5.40
C VAL A 26 1.14 -33.03 6.76
N LEU A 27 1.71 -33.56 7.85
CA LEU A 27 1.58 -32.96 9.18
C LEU A 27 2.17 -31.55 9.22
N SER A 28 3.35 -31.33 8.63
CA SER A 28 3.99 -30.01 8.58
C SER A 28 3.17 -29.01 7.76
N TYR A 29 2.54 -29.48 6.67
CA TYR A 29 1.68 -28.66 5.83
C TYR A 29 0.39 -28.27 6.55
N VAL A 30 -0.27 -29.22 7.21
CA VAL A 30 -1.47 -28.96 8.03
C VAL A 30 -1.14 -28.04 9.21
N ALA A 31 -0.01 -28.26 9.89
CA ALA A 31 0.46 -27.38 10.94
C ALA A 31 0.74 -25.96 10.42
N GLY A 32 1.32 -25.83 9.22
CA GLY A 32 1.53 -24.56 8.56
C GLY A 32 0.22 -23.82 8.24
N ILE A 33 -0.78 -24.53 7.69
CA ILE A 33 -2.12 -23.96 7.45
C ILE A 33 -2.76 -23.54 8.77
N ALA A 34 -2.72 -24.39 9.79
CA ALA A 34 -3.30 -24.08 11.09
C ALA A 34 -2.65 -22.83 11.71
N TRP A 35 -1.31 -22.72 11.64
CA TRP A 35 -0.58 -21.55 12.12
C TRP A 35 -0.88 -20.29 11.30
N PHE A 36 -1.01 -20.42 9.98
CA PHE A 36 -1.36 -19.32 9.10
C PHE A 36 -2.76 -18.77 9.41
N LEU A 37 -3.74 -19.65 9.65
CA LEU A 37 -5.07 -19.24 10.11
C LEU A 37 -5.04 -18.67 11.53
N ALA A 38 -4.13 -19.15 12.38
CA ALA A 38 -3.95 -18.65 13.74
C ALA A 38 -3.46 -17.19 13.77
N LEU A 39 -2.79 -16.69 12.71
CA LEU A 39 -2.37 -15.29 12.60
C LEU A 39 -3.53 -14.30 12.55
N VAL A 40 -4.76 -14.75 12.30
CA VAL A 40 -5.93 -13.85 12.37
C VAL A 40 -6.28 -13.50 13.81
N PHE A 41 -5.88 -14.33 14.78
CA PHE A 41 -6.26 -14.13 16.18
C PHE A 41 -5.46 -12.98 16.82
N PRO A 42 -6.15 -11.94 17.34
CA PRO A 42 -5.54 -10.80 18.02
C PRO A 42 -4.54 -11.13 19.13
N PRO A 43 -4.72 -12.17 19.98
CA PRO A 43 -3.73 -12.48 21.01
C PRO A 43 -2.42 -13.05 20.47
N LEU A 44 -2.42 -13.55 19.23
CA LEU A 44 -1.24 -14.12 18.57
C LEU A 44 -0.54 -13.10 17.66
N THR A 45 -1.22 -12.02 17.29
CA THR A 45 -0.62 -10.90 16.56
C THR A 45 -0.03 -9.90 17.53
N GLN A 46 1.24 -9.54 17.34
CA GLN A 46 1.79 -8.39 18.06
C GLN A 46 1.00 -7.14 17.64
N ARG A 47 0.70 -6.27 18.62
CA ARG A 47 0.12 -4.96 18.32
C ARG A 47 0.99 -4.27 17.27
N THR A 48 0.38 -3.62 16.29
CA THR A 48 1.08 -2.93 15.20
C THR A 48 2.07 -1.94 15.79
N TYR A 49 3.35 -2.31 15.79
CA TYR A 49 4.45 -1.44 16.17
C TYR A 49 4.63 -0.45 15.04
N MET A 50 4.55 0.84 15.35
CA MET A 50 5.04 1.86 14.44
C MET A 50 6.49 2.11 14.75
N SER A 51 7.35 1.94 13.74
CA SER A 51 8.74 2.34 13.84
C SER A 51 8.86 3.81 14.25
N GLU A 52 9.77 4.09 15.19
CA GLU A 52 10.12 5.46 15.58
C GLU A 52 10.67 6.24 14.38
N ASN A 53 11.32 5.56 13.42
CA ASN A 53 11.78 6.13 12.16
C ASN A 53 10.65 6.54 11.20
N ALA A 54 9.41 6.04 11.43
CA ALA A 54 8.21 6.47 10.71
C ALA A 54 7.48 7.64 11.42
N MET A 55 7.93 8.04 12.61
CA MET A 55 7.41 9.15 13.40
C MET A 55 8.44 10.30 13.50
N GLY A 56 8.82 10.87 12.36
CA GLY A 56 9.48 12.17 12.33
C GLY A 56 8.61 13.21 13.08
N SER A 57 9.07 13.63 14.25
CA SER A 57 8.36 14.54 15.15
C SER A 57 8.30 15.96 14.56
N THR A 58 7.13 16.42 14.08
CA THR A 58 6.78 17.85 14.05
C THR A 58 5.26 18.14 14.04
N MET A 59 4.92 19.33 14.56
CA MET A 59 3.62 19.98 14.82
C MET A 59 2.71 20.21 13.60
N VAL A 60 1.66 19.40 13.43
CA VAL A 60 0.65 19.51 12.35
C VAL A 60 -0.12 20.84 12.42
N GLU A 61 -0.19 21.57 11.31
CA GLU A 61 -1.07 22.73 11.17
C GLU A 61 -2.42 22.26 10.60
N GLU A 62 -3.55 22.60 11.22
CA GLU A 62 -4.86 21.98 10.90
C GLU A 62 -5.52 22.47 9.58
N GLN A 63 -4.87 23.39 8.85
CA GLN A 63 -5.47 24.11 7.73
C GLN A 63 -4.79 23.82 6.38
N PHE A 64 -5.22 22.74 5.71
CA PHE A 64 -5.01 22.59 4.27
C PHE A 64 -5.95 23.52 3.48
N ALA A 65 -5.50 24.76 3.22
CA ALA A 65 -6.23 25.76 2.44
C ALA A 65 -6.28 25.48 0.92
N GLY A 66 -5.61 24.41 0.45
CA GLY A 66 -5.54 24.05 -0.98
C GLY A 66 -6.79 23.34 -1.53
N GLY A 67 -7.72 22.94 -0.66
CA GLY A 67 -8.85 22.10 -1.03
C GLY A 67 -9.81 22.69 -2.07
N ASP A 68 -10.12 23.98 -2.00
CA ASP A 68 -11.03 24.62 -2.95
C ASP A 68 -10.40 24.79 -4.33
N ARG A 69 -9.08 25.02 -4.38
CA ARG A 69 -8.30 25.00 -5.63
C ARG A 69 -8.29 23.60 -6.25
N ALA A 70 -8.17 22.55 -5.43
CA ALA A 70 -8.24 21.16 -5.88
C ALA A 70 -9.56 20.87 -6.60
N ARG A 71 -10.67 21.33 -6.01
CA ARG A 71 -12.00 21.18 -6.60
C ARG A 71 -12.17 21.98 -7.88
N ALA A 72 -11.65 23.20 -7.94
CA ALA A 72 -11.69 24.02 -9.14
C ALA A 72 -10.96 23.30 -10.29
N PHE A 73 -9.71 22.88 -10.08
CA PHE A 73 -8.96 22.11 -11.07
C PHE A 73 -9.66 20.80 -11.42
N ALA A 74 -10.16 20.07 -10.44
CA ALA A 74 -10.89 18.83 -10.67
C ALA A 74 -12.13 19.02 -11.57
N ARG A 75 -12.87 20.13 -11.41
CA ARG A 75 -14.00 20.49 -12.28
C ARG A 75 -13.53 20.81 -13.70
N ASP A 76 -12.44 21.57 -13.83
CA ASP A 76 -11.87 21.90 -15.14
C ASP A 76 -11.42 20.63 -15.89
N PHE A 77 -10.75 19.69 -15.20
CA PHE A 77 -10.35 18.41 -15.79
C PHE A 77 -11.54 17.46 -16.03
N ALA A 78 -12.57 17.50 -15.18
CA ALA A 78 -13.80 16.74 -15.38
C ALA A 78 -14.60 17.23 -16.59
N ALA A 79 -14.59 18.54 -16.87
CA ALA A 79 -15.19 19.12 -18.08
C ALA A 79 -14.53 18.55 -19.35
N HIS A 80 -13.24 18.20 -19.27
CA HIS A 80 -12.49 17.56 -20.35
C HIS A 80 -12.68 16.03 -20.41
N ARG A 81 -13.61 15.45 -19.62
CA ARG A 81 -14.00 14.03 -19.61
C ARG A 81 -12.84 13.05 -19.42
N LYS A 82 -11.72 13.49 -18.84
CA LYS A 82 -10.55 12.64 -18.58
C LYS A 82 -10.82 11.74 -17.37
N LYS A 83 -10.59 10.43 -17.53
CA LYS A 83 -10.55 9.48 -16.40
C LYS A 83 -9.50 9.98 -15.38
N SER A 84 -9.83 9.95 -14.09
CA SER A 84 -8.99 10.43 -12.98
C SER A 84 -8.67 11.94 -12.95
N GLY A 85 -9.47 12.79 -13.62
CA GLY A 85 -9.28 14.25 -13.60
C GLY A 85 -9.27 14.88 -12.20
N GLN A 86 -9.95 14.27 -11.22
CA GLN A 86 -9.92 14.76 -9.83
C GLN A 86 -8.62 14.44 -9.10
N ALA A 87 -7.98 13.30 -9.40
CA ALA A 87 -6.67 12.97 -8.84
C ALA A 87 -5.62 14.00 -9.32
N VAL A 88 -5.65 14.35 -10.61
CA VAL A 88 -4.80 15.39 -11.18
C VAL A 88 -5.11 16.77 -10.57
N GLY A 89 -6.39 17.11 -10.41
CA GLY A 89 -6.81 18.35 -9.75
C GLY A 89 -6.32 18.46 -8.31
N LEU A 90 -6.42 17.37 -7.54
CA LEU A 90 -5.89 17.30 -6.17
C LEU A 90 -4.37 17.41 -6.15
N LEU A 91 -3.69 16.73 -7.07
CA LEU A 91 -2.23 16.77 -7.20
C LEU A 91 -1.73 18.18 -7.51
N LEU A 92 -2.37 18.91 -8.42
CA LEU A 92 -2.02 20.29 -8.73
C LEU A 92 -2.27 21.24 -7.55
N ALA A 93 -3.34 21.02 -6.80
CA ALA A 93 -3.61 21.81 -5.60
C ALA A 93 -2.63 21.53 -4.46
N LEU A 94 -2.22 20.27 -4.28
CA LEU A 94 -1.14 19.90 -3.38
C LEU A 94 0.18 20.54 -3.82
N ALA A 95 0.51 20.51 -5.12
CA ALA A 95 1.71 21.17 -5.64
C ALA A 95 1.70 22.69 -5.39
N ALA A 96 0.56 23.34 -5.63
CA ALA A 96 0.39 24.76 -5.35
C ALA A 96 0.49 25.07 -3.84
N HIS A 97 0.01 24.17 -2.98
CA HIS A 97 0.12 24.30 -1.53
C HIS A 97 1.57 24.09 -1.07
N PHE A 98 2.22 23.01 -1.49
CA PHE A 98 3.59 22.64 -1.10
C PHE A 98 4.61 23.70 -1.52
N ARG A 99 4.40 24.35 -2.67
CA ARG A 99 5.24 25.49 -3.10
C ARG A 99 5.27 26.64 -2.10
N GLY A 100 4.19 26.86 -1.34
CA GLY A 100 4.10 27.95 -0.37
C GLY A 100 4.72 27.64 0.99
N GLN A 101 5.15 26.40 1.23
CA GLN A 101 5.60 25.92 2.52
C GLN A 101 7.11 25.72 2.51
N ILE A 102 7.78 26.16 3.58
CA ILE A 102 9.25 26.17 3.70
C ILE A 102 9.82 25.00 4.53
N TYR A 103 8.96 24.15 5.09
CA TYR A 103 9.34 23.10 6.04
C TYR A 103 9.61 21.74 5.38
N TRP A 104 9.63 21.64 4.05
CA TRP A 104 9.92 20.38 3.37
C TRP A 104 11.40 20.05 3.45
N ALA A 105 11.73 18.97 4.16
CA ALA A 105 13.08 18.42 4.23
C ALA A 105 13.38 17.42 3.09
N LYS A 106 12.45 17.22 2.15
CA LYS A 106 12.49 16.20 1.11
C LYS A 106 12.09 16.82 -0.24
N ASP A 107 12.66 16.29 -1.32
CA ASP A 107 12.23 16.62 -2.69
C ASP A 107 10.93 15.87 -3.02
N ILE A 108 9.90 16.60 -3.46
CA ILE A 108 8.59 16.04 -3.79
C ILE A 108 8.42 16.01 -5.30
N ILE A 109 8.26 14.81 -5.85
CA ILE A 109 8.01 14.60 -7.28
C ILE A 109 6.51 14.41 -7.52
N PHE A 110 5.96 15.25 -8.39
CA PHE A 110 4.60 15.11 -8.90
C PHE A 110 4.62 14.40 -10.25
N LEU A 111 4.18 13.13 -10.27
CA LEU A 111 4.15 12.31 -11.47
C LEU A 111 2.71 12.20 -12.00
N VAL A 112 2.52 12.58 -13.27
CA VAL A 112 1.27 12.39 -14.01
C VAL A 112 1.59 11.59 -15.25
N THR A 113 1.05 10.38 -15.34
CA THR A 113 1.34 9.43 -16.42
C THR A 113 0.13 9.22 -17.31
N GLU A 114 0.40 8.98 -18.59
CA GLU A 114 -0.59 8.45 -19.51
C GLU A 114 -0.63 6.92 -19.37
N HIS A 115 -1.81 6.31 -19.50
CA HIS A 115 -1.96 4.86 -19.44
C HIS A 115 -1.50 4.19 -18.12
N ASP A 116 -1.62 4.90 -16.99
CA ASP A 116 -1.39 4.44 -15.59
C ASP A 116 -0.14 3.55 -15.41
N LEU A 117 -0.25 2.23 -15.56
CA LEU A 117 0.86 1.29 -15.44
C LEU A 117 1.95 1.50 -16.50
N LEU A 118 1.58 1.68 -17.78
CA LEU A 118 2.58 1.76 -18.87
C LEU A 118 3.41 3.05 -18.79
N GLY A 119 2.76 4.19 -18.57
CA GLY A 119 3.48 5.45 -18.42
C GLY A 119 4.32 5.50 -17.15
N THR A 120 3.85 4.87 -16.07
CA THR A 120 4.63 4.75 -14.83
C THR A 120 5.86 3.87 -15.03
N GLU A 121 5.73 2.75 -15.74
CA GLU A 121 6.85 1.87 -16.07
C GLU A 121 7.90 2.58 -16.92
N ALA A 122 7.48 3.25 -18.00
CA ALA A 122 8.37 4.02 -18.86
C ALA A 122 9.15 5.10 -18.08
N TRP A 123 8.47 5.78 -17.17
CA TRP A 123 9.08 6.81 -16.34
C TRP A 123 10.07 6.21 -15.34
N LEU A 124 9.73 5.10 -14.68
CA LEU A 124 10.62 4.40 -13.75
C LEU A 124 11.87 3.86 -14.43
N GLU A 125 11.74 3.28 -15.61
CA GLU A 125 12.88 2.83 -16.42
C GLU A 125 13.81 3.99 -16.77
N ALA A 126 13.26 5.11 -17.24
CA ALA A 126 14.04 6.32 -17.52
C ALA A 126 14.70 6.94 -16.27
N TYR A 127 14.03 6.86 -15.11
CA TYR A 127 14.54 7.37 -13.84
C TYR A 127 15.70 6.54 -13.30
N HIS A 128 15.65 5.22 -13.49
CA HIS A 128 16.69 4.32 -13.00
C HIS A 128 17.77 3.98 -14.04
N ASP A 129 17.63 4.44 -15.29
CA ASP A 129 18.52 4.10 -16.42
C ASP A 129 18.57 2.60 -16.73
N VAL A 130 17.43 1.92 -16.61
CA VAL A 130 17.35 0.48 -16.85
C VAL A 130 16.30 0.15 -17.89
N ASN A 131 16.53 -0.88 -18.67
CA ASN A 131 15.59 -1.40 -19.65
C ASN A 131 15.23 -2.85 -19.30
N VAL A 132 14.28 -3.02 -18.37
CA VAL A 132 13.91 -4.32 -17.82
C VAL A 132 12.80 -4.97 -18.66
N THR A 133 11.86 -4.16 -19.12
CA THR A 133 10.66 -4.63 -19.84
C THR A 133 10.77 -4.56 -21.35
N GLY A 134 11.87 -4.00 -21.88
CA GLY A 134 12.03 -3.75 -23.31
C GLY A 134 11.23 -2.54 -23.79
N MET A 135 10.69 -1.72 -22.88
CA MET A 135 9.92 -0.53 -23.21
C MET A 135 10.86 0.59 -23.69
N GLN A 136 10.44 1.32 -24.72
CA GLN A 136 11.18 2.48 -25.21
C GLN A 136 10.90 3.66 -24.28
N SER A 137 11.83 3.93 -23.37
CA SER A 137 11.79 5.09 -22.48
C SER A 137 12.72 6.19 -23.00
N SER A 138 12.30 7.45 -22.88
CA SER A 138 13.14 8.60 -23.25
C SER A 138 13.97 9.05 -22.03
N PRO A 139 15.23 9.47 -22.21
CA PRO A 139 16.06 9.90 -21.09
C PRO A 139 15.46 11.15 -20.41
N LEU A 140 15.44 11.15 -19.08
CA LEU A 140 14.97 12.29 -18.29
C LEU A 140 16.02 13.41 -18.28
N GLN A 141 15.57 14.67 -18.33
CA GLN A 141 16.45 15.85 -18.25
C GLN A 141 17.18 15.97 -16.91
N GLY A 142 16.67 15.34 -15.85
CA GLY A 142 17.26 15.35 -14.52
C GLY A 142 16.62 14.33 -13.59
N ARG A 143 17.29 14.05 -12.47
CA ARG A 143 16.83 13.12 -11.41
C ARG A 143 16.94 13.80 -10.06
N ALA A 144 15.94 13.60 -9.20
CA ALA A 144 15.89 14.17 -7.85
C ALA A 144 16.55 13.27 -6.78
N GLY A 145 17.46 12.37 -7.17
CA GLY A 145 18.16 11.46 -6.27
C GLY A 145 17.47 10.11 -6.08
N ALA A 146 17.49 9.57 -4.86
CA ALA A 146 16.87 8.29 -4.52
C ALA A 146 15.42 8.50 -4.07
N ILE A 147 14.47 7.79 -4.70
CA ILE A 147 13.07 7.85 -4.31
C ILE A 147 12.87 7.03 -3.03
N GLN A 148 12.37 7.64 -1.97
CA GLN A 148 12.13 6.97 -0.69
C GLN A 148 10.78 6.25 -0.66
N ALA A 149 9.72 6.97 -1.02
CA ALA A 149 8.36 6.46 -1.03
C ALA A 149 7.53 7.08 -2.16
N ALA A 150 6.47 6.39 -2.56
CA ALA A 150 5.51 6.87 -3.55
C ALA A 150 4.06 6.60 -3.13
N VAL A 151 3.18 7.55 -3.38
CA VAL A 151 1.73 7.41 -3.13
C VAL A 151 1.02 7.65 -4.46
N ALA A 152 0.41 6.59 -5.01
CA ALA A 152 -0.39 6.67 -6.21
C ALA A 152 -1.84 7.01 -5.86
N LEU A 153 -2.46 7.95 -6.57
CA LEU A 153 -3.82 8.42 -6.29
C LEU A 153 -4.77 8.04 -7.44
N GLU A 154 -5.79 7.27 -7.12
CA GLU A 154 -6.85 6.87 -8.03
C GLU A 154 -8.20 7.41 -7.50
N LEU A 155 -8.60 8.60 -7.96
CA LEU A 155 -9.86 9.24 -7.57
C LEU A 155 -10.84 9.24 -8.75
N SER A 156 -12.00 8.61 -8.57
CA SER A 156 -13.06 8.54 -9.58
C SER A 156 -14.19 9.55 -9.38
N SER A 157 -14.37 10.07 -8.15
CA SER A 157 -15.34 11.13 -7.86
C SER A 157 -14.75 12.26 -7.00
N ASP A 158 -15.33 13.44 -7.14
CA ASP A 158 -15.09 14.66 -6.37
C ASP A 158 -15.48 14.51 -4.90
N VAL A 159 -16.34 13.54 -4.62
CA VAL A 159 -16.81 13.16 -3.31
C VAL A 159 -16.50 11.69 -3.07
N VAL A 160 -15.77 11.41 -1.99
CA VAL A 160 -15.30 10.08 -1.64
C VAL A 160 -16.03 9.60 -0.40
N THR A 161 -16.57 8.39 -0.41
CA THR A 161 -17.20 7.79 0.79
C THR A 161 -16.22 7.00 1.63
N SER A 162 -15.22 6.40 0.99
CA SER A 162 -14.17 5.65 1.66
C SER A 162 -12.89 5.65 0.84
N LEU A 163 -11.74 5.65 1.51
CA LEU A 163 -10.45 5.49 0.87
C LEU A 163 -10.00 4.03 1.03
N ASP A 164 -9.90 3.33 -0.09
CA ASP A 164 -9.40 1.96 -0.10
C ASP A 164 -7.91 1.95 -0.44
N VAL A 165 -7.12 1.21 0.33
CA VAL A 165 -5.69 1.06 0.08
C VAL A 165 -5.44 -0.23 -0.68
N ALA A 166 -4.75 -0.11 -1.81
CA ALA A 166 -4.18 -1.26 -2.51
C ALA A 166 -2.69 -1.34 -2.21
N VAL A 167 -2.23 -2.52 -1.79
CA VAL A 167 -0.83 -2.79 -1.41
C VAL A 167 -0.21 -3.94 -2.20
N GLU A 168 -0.97 -4.58 -3.10
CA GLU A 168 -0.51 -5.75 -3.86
C GLU A 168 0.41 -5.35 -5.02
N GLY A 169 1.68 -5.71 -4.87
CA GLY A 169 2.72 -5.52 -5.87
C GLY A 169 2.89 -6.66 -6.88
N LEU A 170 3.86 -6.49 -7.76
CA LEU A 170 4.31 -7.52 -8.69
C LEU A 170 4.81 -8.77 -7.94
N ASN A 171 4.43 -9.96 -8.41
CA ASN A 171 4.89 -11.24 -7.86
C ASN A 171 4.66 -11.42 -6.34
N GLY A 172 3.60 -10.81 -5.80
CA GLY A 172 3.28 -10.89 -4.36
C GLY A 172 4.18 -10.04 -3.46
N GLN A 173 4.93 -9.08 -4.03
CA GLN A 173 5.62 -8.07 -3.23
C GLN A 173 4.62 -7.21 -2.48
N LEU A 174 5.00 -6.81 -1.27
CA LEU A 174 4.22 -5.92 -0.41
C LEU A 174 5.08 -4.75 0.05
N PRO A 175 4.49 -3.55 0.18
CA PRO A 175 5.15 -2.42 0.80
C PRO A 175 5.41 -2.70 2.28
N ASN A 176 6.27 -1.88 2.86
CA ASN A 176 6.48 -1.88 4.30
C ASN A 176 5.15 -1.60 5.03
N LEU A 177 4.94 -2.33 6.13
CA LEU A 177 3.76 -2.23 6.97
C LEU A 177 3.68 -0.85 7.65
N ASP A 178 4.82 -0.20 7.89
CA ASP A 178 4.88 1.13 8.50
C ASP A 178 4.12 2.18 7.66
N LEU A 179 4.28 2.18 6.34
CA LEU A 179 3.59 3.10 5.44
C LEU A 179 2.07 2.88 5.46
N LEU A 180 1.63 1.62 5.48
CA LEU A 180 0.21 1.26 5.59
C LEU A 180 -0.37 1.68 6.94
N ASN A 181 0.34 1.40 8.04
CA ASN A 181 -0.09 1.78 9.37
C ASN A 181 -0.18 3.30 9.50
N LEU A 182 0.79 4.04 8.94
CA LEU A 182 0.83 5.50 8.93
C LEU A 182 -0.43 6.04 8.26
N PHE A 183 -0.75 5.51 7.07
CA PHE A 183 -1.96 5.88 6.34
C PHE A 183 -3.22 5.63 7.18
N GLN A 184 -3.37 4.43 7.74
CA GLN A 184 -4.52 4.08 8.58
C GLN A 184 -4.66 5.03 9.78
N THR A 185 -3.55 5.41 10.41
CA THR A 185 -3.56 6.34 11.54
C THR A 185 -4.01 7.74 11.13
N PHE A 186 -3.57 8.24 9.98
CA PHE A 186 -4.03 9.53 9.46
C PHE A 186 -5.50 9.49 9.03
N CYS A 187 -5.97 8.38 8.48
CA CYS A 187 -7.40 8.20 8.23
C CYS A 187 -8.22 8.32 9.50
N GLN A 188 -7.83 7.59 10.55
CA GLN A 188 -8.53 7.60 11.84
C GLN A 188 -8.53 9.00 12.46
N LYS A 189 -7.38 9.69 12.44
CA LYS A 189 -7.27 11.08 12.96
C LYS A 189 -8.05 12.09 12.11
N GLY A 190 -8.05 11.92 10.79
CA GLY A 190 -8.79 12.75 9.85
C GLY A 190 -10.30 12.44 9.80
N GLY A 191 -10.76 11.46 10.57
CA GLY A 191 -12.15 11.00 10.54
C GLY A 191 -12.56 10.37 9.20
N LEU A 192 -11.59 9.97 8.36
CA LEU A 192 -11.80 9.35 7.06
C LEU A 192 -12.01 7.85 7.22
N LEU A 193 -13.03 7.33 6.54
CA LEU A 193 -13.28 5.91 6.52
C LEU A 193 -12.31 5.23 5.55
N CYS A 194 -11.39 4.43 6.09
CA CYS A 194 -10.38 3.71 5.31
C CYS A 194 -10.65 2.21 5.31
N THR A 195 -10.49 1.61 4.12
CA THR A 195 -10.69 0.19 3.90
C THR A 195 -9.41 -0.45 3.36
N LEU A 196 -9.26 -1.74 3.63
CA LEU A 196 -8.27 -2.60 2.98
C LEU A 196 -9.05 -3.65 2.21
N GLN A 197 -8.82 -3.78 0.91
CA GLN A 197 -9.59 -4.70 0.05
C GLN A 197 -11.10 -4.47 0.06
N GLY A 198 -11.54 -3.23 0.22
CA GLY A 198 -12.94 -2.86 0.37
C GLY A 198 -13.60 -3.34 1.66
N LYS A 199 -12.81 -3.88 2.60
CA LYS A 199 -13.26 -4.28 3.94
C LYS A 199 -12.84 -3.24 4.97
N LEU A 200 -13.77 -2.91 5.83
CA LEU A 200 -13.52 -2.12 7.02
C LEU A 200 -12.74 -2.97 8.02
N GLN A 201 -11.78 -2.36 8.70
CA GLN A 201 -11.07 -3.04 9.77
C GLN A 201 -12.01 -3.22 10.98
N PRO A 202 -12.05 -4.41 11.60
CA PRO A 202 -12.87 -4.62 12.78
C PRO A 202 -12.48 -3.65 13.89
N GLN A 203 -13.45 -2.92 14.42
CA GLN A 203 -13.26 -2.03 15.56
C GLN A 203 -13.24 -2.84 16.87
N ASP A 204 -14.09 -3.86 16.93
CA ASP A 204 -14.19 -4.78 18.07
C ASP A 204 -13.70 -6.19 17.69
N TRP A 205 -12.59 -6.58 18.31
CA TRP A 205 -11.98 -7.91 18.12
C TRP A 205 -12.45 -8.95 19.14
N THR A 206 -13.29 -8.53 20.08
CA THR A 206 -13.84 -9.39 21.15
C THR A 206 -15.05 -10.20 20.69
N SER A 207 -15.75 -9.74 19.64
CA SER A 207 -16.86 -10.47 19.02
C SER A 207 -16.32 -11.54 18.06
N LEU A 208 -17.12 -12.59 17.83
CA LEU A 208 -16.80 -13.64 16.86
C LEU A 208 -16.73 -13.11 15.42
N ASP A 209 -17.36 -11.97 15.15
CA ASP A 209 -17.39 -11.34 13.83
C ASP A 209 -16.03 -10.73 13.45
N GLY A 210 -15.26 -10.22 14.42
CA GLY A 210 -13.95 -9.63 14.18
C GLY A 210 -12.95 -10.60 13.53
N PRO A 211 -12.68 -11.77 14.16
CA PRO A 211 -11.82 -12.80 13.58
C PRO A 211 -12.31 -13.30 12.22
N LEU A 212 -13.62 -13.46 12.02
CA LEU A 212 -14.17 -13.89 10.72
C LEU A 212 -13.92 -12.85 9.62
N GLN A 213 -14.11 -11.57 9.92
CA GLN A 213 -13.79 -10.47 9.00
C GLN A 213 -12.28 -10.38 8.72
N GLY A 214 -11.45 -10.58 9.73
CA GLY A 214 -9.99 -10.66 9.58
C GLY A 214 -9.58 -11.81 8.65
N LEU A 215 -10.18 -12.99 8.83
CA LEU A 215 -9.91 -14.17 8.00
C LEU A 215 -10.39 -13.97 6.55
N GLN A 216 -11.55 -13.35 6.37
CA GLN A 216 -12.04 -12.97 5.05
C GLN A 216 -11.07 -12.00 4.34
N THR A 217 -10.59 -10.99 5.07
CA THR A 217 -9.65 -9.99 4.52
C THR A 217 -8.31 -10.63 4.18
N LEU A 218 -7.79 -11.49 5.05
CA LEU A 218 -6.55 -12.24 4.82
C LEU A 218 -6.69 -13.15 3.59
N LEU A 219 -7.79 -13.89 3.45
CA LEU A 219 -8.01 -14.75 2.29
C LEU A 219 -8.10 -13.94 0.99
N LEU A 220 -8.78 -12.79 1.01
CA LEU A 220 -8.85 -11.88 -0.14
C LEU A 220 -7.46 -11.36 -0.52
N MET A 221 -6.64 -10.97 0.46
CA MET A 221 -5.26 -10.53 0.24
C MET A 221 -4.41 -11.63 -0.41
N VAL A 222 -4.49 -12.87 0.11
CA VAL A 222 -3.78 -14.02 -0.47
C VAL A 222 -4.23 -14.27 -1.90
N LEU A 223 -5.54 -14.26 -2.17
CA LEU A 223 -6.08 -14.47 -3.52
C LEU A 223 -5.62 -13.38 -4.50
N ARG A 224 -5.59 -12.11 -4.07
CA ARG A 224 -5.10 -11.03 -4.92
C ARG A 224 -3.61 -11.12 -5.18
N GLN A 225 -2.80 -11.41 -4.17
CA GLN A 225 -1.36 -11.58 -4.32
C GLN A 225 -1.01 -12.81 -5.18
N ALA A 226 -1.79 -13.89 -5.08
CA ALA A 226 -1.59 -15.11 -5.87
C ALA A 226 -1.70 -14.86 -7.38
N SER A 227 -2.41 -13.81 -7.81
CA SER A 227 -2.46 -13.41 -9.22
C SER A 227 -1.12 -12.92 -9.76
N GLY A 228 -0.18 -12.51 -8.89
CA GLY A 228 1.12 -11.94 -9.23
C GLY A 228 1.05 -10.60 -9.96
N ARG A 229 -0.15 -10.07 -10.21
CA ARG A 229 -0.38 -8.83 -10.95
C ARG A 229 -0.47 -7.65 -9.98
N PRO A 230 0.14 -6.50 -10.32
CA PRO A 230 0.03 -5.30 -9.51
C PRO A 230 -1.40 -4.77 -9.65
N HIS A 231 -2.03 -4.44 -8.54
CA HIS A 231 -3.40 -3.94 -8.55
C HIS A 231 -3.47 -2.42 -8.71
N GLY A 232 -2.35 -1.71 -8.72
CA GLY A 232 -2.23 -0.28 -9.04
C GLY A 232 -0.79 0.06 -9.41
N SER A 233 -0.54 1.31 -9.81
CA SER A 233 0.79 1.78 -10.23
C SER A 233 1.88 1.62 -9.16
N HIS A 234 1.52 1.62 -7.87
CA HIS A 234 2.45 1.36 -6.76
C HIS A 234 3.23 0.04 -6.91
N GLY A 235 2.62 -0.98 -7.50
CA GLY A 235 3.25 -2.31 -7.60
C GLY A 235 4.51 -2.34 -8.47
N LEU A 236 4.69 -1.34 -9.35
CA LEU A 236 5.88 -1.16 -10.18
C LEU A 236 7.05 -0.56 -9.37
N PHE A 237 6.76 0.33 -8.43
CA PHE A 237 7.76 0.99 -7.57
C PHE A 237 8.45 0.01 -6.62
N LEU A 238 7.72 -1.00 -6.14
CA LEU A 238 8.26 -2.02 -5.23
C LEU A 238 9.43 -2.79 -5.84
N ARG A 239 9.44 -2.99 -7.17
CA ARG A 239 10.55 -3.61 -7.89
C ARG A 239 11.87 -2.86 -7.73
N TYR A 240 11.79 -1.54 -7.58
CA TYR A 240 12.94 -0.64 -7.41
C TYR A 240 13.28 -0.37 -5.94
N ARG A 241 12.68 -1.13 -5.00
CA ARG A 241 12.78 -0.93 -3.55
C ARG A 241 12.27 0.44 -3.07
N VAL A 242 11.35 1.03 -3.84
CA VAL A 242 10.63 2.23 -3.43
C VAL A 242 9.35 1.81 -2.75
N GLU A 243 9.16 2.21 -1.49
CA GLU A 243 7.95 1.86 -0.74
C GLU A 243 6.76 2.62 -1.33
N ALA A 244 5.75 1.90 -1.82
CA ALA A 244 4.63 2.54 -2.48
C ALA A 244 3.28 1.91 -2.16
N LEU A 245 2.25 2.77 -2.12
CA LEU A 245 0.85 2.35 -2.00
C LEU A 245 -0.05 3.11 -2.97
N THR A 246 -1.17 2.50 -3.35
CA THR A 246 -2.20 3.17 -4.15
C THR A 246 -3.42 3.45 -3.28
N LEU A 247 -3.88 4.70 -3.28
CA LEU A 247 -5.08 5.16 -2.59
C LEU A 247 -6.22 5.33 -3.59
N ARG A 248 -7.31 4.60 -3.34
CA ARG A 248 -8.50 4.58 -4.19
C ARG A 248 -9.65 5.31 -3.51
N GLY A 249 -10.13 6.36 -4.16
CA GLY A 249 -11.34 7.05 -3.74
C GLY A 249 -12.58 6.30 -4.20
N ILE A 250 -13.25 5.59 -3.29
CA ILE A 250 -14.51 4.89 -3.58
C ILE A 250 -15.68 5.82 -3.30
N ASN A 251 -16.54 6.01 -4.30
CA ASN A 251 -17.83 6.67 -4.15
C ASN A 251 -18.95 5.61 -4.13
N SER A 252 -19.51 5.35 -2.96
CA SER A 252 -20.60 4.40 -2.73
C SER A 252 -21.88 5.13 -2.27
N PHE A 253 -23.01 4.42 -2.19
CA PHE A 253 -24.29 4.96 -1.72
C PHE A 253 -24.36 5.12 -0.19
N ARG A 254 -23.28 5.57 0.44
CA ARG A 254 -23.24 5.85 1.88
C ARG A 254 -23.67 7.29 2.15
N GLN A 255 -24.31 7.51 3.30
CA GLN A 255 -24.77 8.83 3.74
C GLN A 255 -23.59 9.79 4.00
N TYR A 256 -22.51 9.28 4.58
CA TYR A 256 -21.31 10.07 4.84
C TYR A 256 -20.41 10.14 3.61
N LYS A 257 -20.06 11.37 3.27
CA LYS A 257 -19.33 11.76 2.07
C LYS A 257 -18.24 12.74 2.48
N TYR A 258 -17.02 12.45 2.06
CA TYR A 258 -15.83 13.25 2.33
C TYR A 258 -15.44 14.03 1.07
N ASP A 259 -15.01 15.25 1.32
CA ASP A 259 -14.54 16.15 0.29
C ASP A 259 -13.07 15.89 -0.05
N LEU A 260 -12.67 16.25 -1.28
CA LEU A 260 -11.25 16.27 -1.68
C LEU A 260 -10.36 17.05 -0.72
N VAL A 261 -10.90 18.02 0.02
CA VAL A 261 -10.17 18.76 1.06
C VAL A 261 -9.73 17.83 2.20
N ALA A 262 -10.61 16.94 2.66
CA ALA A 262 -10.30 16.01 3.73
C ALA A 262 -9.27 14.97 3.27
N VAL A 263 -9.39 14.49 2.02
CA VAL A 263 -8.38 13.62 1.40
C VAL A 263 -7.03 14.35 1.27
N GLY A 264 -7.02 15.61 0.83
CA GLY A 264 -5.82 16.44 0.73
C GLY A 264 -5.13 16.65 2.07
N LYS A 265 -5.89 16.87 3.16
CA LYS A 265 -5.35 16.95 4.53
C LYS A 265 -4.66 15.65 4.95
N ALA A 266 -5.27 14.50 4.67
CA ALA A 266 -4.66 13.22 5.01
C ALA A 266 -3.36 12.99 4.23
N LEU A 267 -3.33 13.34 2.93
CA LEU A 267 -2.14 13.23 2.10
C LEU A 267 -1.03 14.18 2.53
N GLU A 268 -1.34 15.43 2.82
CA GLU A 268 -0.36 16.40 3.33
C GLU A 268 0.27 15.90 4.64
N GLY A 269 -0.54 15.33 5.55
CA GLY A 269 -0.05 14.68 6.75
C GLY A 269 0.90 13.51 6.48
N MET A 270 0.69 12.74 5.41
CA MET A 270 1.59 11.66 5.01
C MET A 270 2.94 12.16 4.50
N PHE A 271 2.96 13.16 3.61
CA PHE A 271 4.21 13.68 3.03
C PHE A 271 5.08 14.45 4.03
N ARG A 272 4.46 14.94 5.10
CA ARG A 272 5.15 15.62 6.17
C ARG A 272 5.97 14.68 7.06
N LYS A 273 5.55 13.42 7.18
CA LYS A 273 6.31 12.37 7.88
C LYS A 273 7.34 11.75 6.95
#